data_AF-A0A0J7KSK5-F1
#
_entry.id   AF-A0A0J7KSK5-F1
#
_cell.length_a   1.000
_cell.length_b   1.000
_cell.length_c   1.000
_cell.angle_alpha   90.00
_cell.angle_beta   90.00
_cell.angle_gamma   90.00
#
_symmetry.space_group_name_H-M   'P 1'
#
loop_
_entity.id
_entity.type
_entity.pdbx_description
1 polymer ?
#
loop_
_entity_poly.entity_id
_entity_poly.type
_entity_poly.pdbx_seq_one_letter_code
_entity_poly.pdbx_strand_id
1 'polypeptide(L)'
;MKMTDAQWDAIHDVHLKGSMKTTQAAWPYFIKQKYGRVIFTSSNSGLYGNFGQSNYSAAKLGLVGLANTLAIEGAKKNIYTNVLVPTAGSRLTEDILPPDLHDQLKPDLIAPVAFWLCHESCAENGSIIETALGWAGKCHLVRSSGCVLRQNLSANVTPENVQENWSKVIDMTSTKRLNSIQEATGELLGFIEDLQSENSSSDKVDQVLTNNYNYHDIILYALGVGATVQEPNDIRYLYENADEFAVLPTFYVLYGPIGCMSTSILQDALPNIQLDPTRILHGEQYLEVCKQLPTEATVETRFKVQDVLDKGKGIVVLVQHDTYNVADGEKLSTGQISIFIVGASGFEGKRTSIHTIPTVDPPARKPDVTVTQQTSVDQAALYRLNGDFNPLHIDANVAAIAGYQKPILHGLCSLGFSTRHVLHTYAAGDPSLFKSIKARFAKPVMPGQTLRTDMWRNSNRIHFQTSLVETGVPVVTGAYIDLWDVKTEVPRANLCSGKENLQSDAIFATIGEQVKLNPDQAKKVNAVFLYNITVGGKPISEWTLDLKNGEVHKGKPKSGKADATLTVEDTDMVEIALGKLNPQIAFMRGKLKITGNIMLTQKLKTLMETNKAKL
;
A
#
# COMPACT_ATOMS: atom_id res chain seq x y z
N MET A 1 35.64 8.78 40.84
CA MET A 1 36.89 9.12 40.11
C MET A 1 38.04 9.17 41.11
N LYS A 2 39.23 8.64 40.76
CA LYS A 2 40.45 8.68 41.61
C LYS A 2 41.60 9.46 40.94
N MET A 3 41.28 10.25 39.91
CA MET A 3 42.23 10.94 39.05
C MET A 3 42.57 12.33 39.59
N THR A 4 43.82 12.78 39.39
CA THR A 4 44.24 14.15 39.71
C THR A 4 43.93 15.13 38.58
N ASP A 5 43.85 16.43 38.89
CA ASP A 5 43.63 17.47 37.86
C ASP A 5 44.70 17.44 36.77
N ALA A 6 45.97 17.21 37.13
CA ALA A 6 47.06 17.10 36.16
C ALA A 6 46.87 15.93 35.17
N GLN A 7 46.32 14.80 35.64
CA GLN A 7 45.99 13.66 34.77
C GLN A 7 44.78 13.92 33.87
N TRP A 8 43.82 14.74 34.33
CA TRP A 8 42.71 15.21 33.52
C TRP A 8 43.21 16.16 32.42
N ASP A 9 43.92 17.20 32.82
CA ASP A 9 44.42 18.27 31.96
C ASP A 9 45.34 17.73 30.88
N ALA A 10 46.26 16.82 31.22
CA ALA A 10 47.17 16.23 30.23
C ALA A 10 46.43 15.56 29.06
N ILE A 11 45.35 14.83 29.34
CA ILE A 11 44.54 14.15 28.31
C ILE A 11 43.72 15.17 27.50
N HIS A 12 43.13 16.17 28.14
CA HIS A 12 42.35 17.21 27.46
C HIS A 12 43.20 18.14 26.60
N ASP A 13 44.37 18.53 27.11
CA ASP A 13 45.32 19.40 26.41
C ASP A 13 45.84 18.73 25.15
N VAL A 14 46.19 17.44 25.20
CA VAL A 14 46.67 16.70 24.04
C VAL A 14 45.54 16.42 23.04
N HIS A 15 44.43 15.83 23.48
CA HIS A 15 43.43 15.32 22.55
C HIS A 15 42.48 16.41 22.06
N LEU A 16 41.78 17.10 22.95
CA LEU A 16 40.73 18.03 22.56
C LEU A 16 41.31 19.39 22.15
N LYS A 17 42.11 20.00 23.04
CA LYS A 17 42.71 21.32 22.80
C LYS A 17 43.76 21.28 21.70
N GLY A 18 44.61 20.25 21.68
CA GLY A 18 45.61 20.05 20.63
C GLY A 18 44.98 19.94 19.24
N SER A 19 43.93 19.14 19.10
CA SER A 19 43.18 19.02 17.85
C SER A 19 42.53 20.35 17.44
N MET A 20 41.88 21.04 18.38
CA MET A 20 41.31 22.37 18.13
C MET A 20 42.36 23.38 17.67
N LYS A 21 43.52 23.44 18.34
CA LYS A 21 44.60 24.38 18.00
C LYS A 21 45.19 24.09 16.63
N THR A 22 45.38 22.82 16.30
CA THR A 22 45.89 22.39 14.99
C THR A 22 44.92 22.77 13.88
N THR A 23 43.63 22.47 14.05
CA THR A 23 42.60 22.84 13.07
C THR A 23 42.45 24.35 12.95
N GLN A 24 42.48 25.09 14.07
CA GLN A 24 42.45 26.55 14.09
C GLN A 24 43.60 27.16 13.28
N ALA A 25 44.81 26.61 13.39
CA ALA A 25 45.96 27.08 12.62
C ALA A 25 45.84 26.77 11.12
N ALA A 26 45.26 25.62 10.74
CA ALA A 26 45.06 25.22 9.35
C ALA A 26 43.88 25.96 8.67
N TRP A 27 42.86 26.35 9.43
CA TRP A 27 41.59 26.87 8.92
C TRP A 27 41.70 28.04 7.94
N PRO A 28 42.53 29.08 8.19
CA PRO A 28 42.67 30.20 7.25
C PRO A 28 43.19 29.76 5.88
N TYR A 29 44.04 28.73 5.82
CA TYR A 29 44.56 28.19 4.57
C TYR A 29 43.48 27.45 3.79
N PHE A 30 42.67 26.63 4.48
CA PHE A 30 41.52 25.94 3.87
C PHE A 30 40.52 26.92 3.27
N ILE A 31 40.22 28.02 3.98
CA ILE A 31 39.34 29.09 3.48
C ILE A 31 39.94 29.71 2.21
N LYS A 32 41.23 30.08 2.25
CA LYS A 32 41.91 30.74 1.12
C LYS A 32 41.92 29.87 -0.14
N GLN A 33 42.18 28.57 0.02
CA GLN A 33 42.26 27.63 -1.12
C GLN A 33 40.92 27.01 -1.52
N LYS A 34 39.82 27.31 -0.80
CA LYS A 34 38.46 26.78 -1.05
C LYS A 34 38.40 25.25 -1.07
N TYR A 35 39.24 24.62 -0.25
CA TYR A 35 39.32 23.19 -0.11
C TYR A 35 39.95 22.85 1.25
N GLY A 36 39.31 21.95 2.00
CA GLY A 36 39.88 21.39 3.21
C GLY A 36 39.21 20.08 3.59
N ARG A 37 39.99 19.19 4.20
CA ARG A 37 39.52 17.95 4.80
C ARG A 37 40.15 17.82 6.17
N VAL A 38 39.30 17.67 7.19
CA VAL A 38 39.70 17.58 8.59
C VAL A 38 39.17 16.26 9.13
N ILE A 39 40.05 15.50 9.78
CA ILE A 39 39.67 14.29 10.51
C ILE A 39 40.03 14.50 11.97
N PHE A 40 39.06 14.33 12.85
CA PHE A 40 39.31 14.16 14.27
C PHE A 40 39.29 12.68 14.64
N THR A 41 40.12 12.28 15.59
CA THR A 41 40.20 10.88 16.03
C THR A 41 39.50 10.71 17.38
N SER A 42 38.28 10.17 17.36
CA SER A 42 37.53 9.79 18.56
C SER A 42 37.88 8.33 18.98
N SER A 43 37.07 7.69 19.81
CA SER A 43 37.15 6.26 20.11
C SER A 43 35.79 5.72 20.58
N ASN A 44 35.63 4.39 20.57
CA ASN A 44 34.47 3.73 21.19
C ASN A 44 34.36 4.03 22.69
N SER A 45 35.48 4.26 23.39
CA SER A 45 35.46 4.76 24.78
C SER A 45 34.82 6.14 24.89
N GLY A 46 34.94 7.00 23.86
CA GLY A 46 34.24 8.27 23.79
C GLY A 46 32.75 8.11 23.51
N LEU A 47 32.39 7.25 22.55
CA LEU A 47 30.99 7.05 22.14
C LEU A 47 30.14 6.31 23.18
N TYR A 48 30.71 5.29 23.83
CA TYR A 48 29.97 4.36 24.68
C TYR A 48 30.43 4.37 26.15
N GLY A 49 31.54 5.03 26.45
CA GLY A 49 32.19 5.00 27.76
C GLY A 49 33.13 3.81 27.93
N ASN A 50 34.08 3.93 28.87
CA ASN A 50 34.94 2.83 29.30
C ASN A 50 35.36 3.01 30.77
N PHE A 51 35.46 1.91 31.52
CA PHE A 51 35.77 1.96 32.94
C PHE A 51 37.14 2.60 33.19
N GLY A 52 37.19 3.52 34.15
CA GLY A 52 38.45 4.19 34.56
C GLY A 52 38.99 5.26 33.60
N GLN A 53 38.30 5.57 32.50
CA GLN A 53 38.79 6.46 31.43
C GLN A 53 37.99 7.75 31.27
N SER A 54 37.45 8.32 32.33
CA SER A 54 36.52 9.47 32.22
C SER A 54 37.11 10.72 31.55
N ASN A 55 38.39 11.06 31.77
CA ASN A 55 39.10 12.13 31.06
C ASN A 55 39.25 11.84 29.56
N TYR A 56 39.61 10.61 29.22
CA TYR A 56 39.80 10.19 27.83
C TYR A 56 38.48 10.14 27.07
N SER A 57 37.46 9.50 27.64
CA SER A 57 36.10 9.47 27.09
C SER A 57 35.54 10.88 26.87
N ALA A 58 35.71 11.79 27.84
CA ALA A 58 35.27 13.18 27.73
C ALA A 58 36.00 13.92 26.60
N ALA A 59 37.33 13.80 26.52
CA ALA A 59 38.10 14.43 25.45
C ALA A 59 37.72 13.88 24.06
N LYS A 60 37.52 12.56 23.92
CA LYS A 60 37.19 11.92 22.64
C LYS A 60 35.78 12.23 22.16
N LEU A 61 34.79 12.24 23.04
CA LEU A 61 33.44 12.68 22.66
C LEU A 61 33.38 14.20 22.41
N GLY A 62 34.20 15.00 23.11
CA GLY A 62 34.36 16.42 22.83
C GLY A 62 34.83 16.72 21.40
N LEU A 63 35.65 15.83 20.82
CA LEU A 63 36.06 15.94 19.42
C LEU A 63 34.89 15.75 18.44
N VAL A 64 33.90 14.93 18.79
CA VAL A 64 32.67 14.78 17.99
C VAL A 64 31.87 16.09 17.99
N GLY A 65 31.70 16.71 19.15
CA GLY A 65 31.04 18.02 19.25
C GLY A 65 31.76 19.12 18.46
N LEU A 66 33.09 19.16 18.52
CA LEU A 66 33.91 20.08 17.74
C LEU A 66 33.75 19.83 16.22
N ALA A 67 33.79 18.56 15.80
CA ALA A 67 33.62 18.15 14.41
C ALA A 67 32.27 18.59 13.84
N ASN A 68 31.18 18.33 14.58
CA ASN A 68 29.82 18.69 14.17
C ASN A 68 29.70 20.18 13.86
N THR A 69 30.31 21.03 14.69
CA THR A 69 30.27 22.48 14.50
C THR A 69 31.11 22.92 13.31
N LEU A 70 32.35 22.43 13.20
CA LEU A 70 33.24 22.79 12.10
C LEU A 70 32.76 22.28 10.73
N ALA A 71 32.08 21.13 10.70
CA ALA A 71 31.43 20.63 9.49
C ALA A 71 30.41 21.64 8.94
N ILE A 72 29.67 22.32 9.80
CA ILE A 72 28.68 23.36 9.44
C ILE A 72 29.40 24.64 9.00
N GLU A 73 30.37 25.12 9.79
CA GLU A 73 31.12 26.35 9.49
C GLU A 73 31.90 26.27 8.17
N GLY A 74 32.39 25.07 7.84
CA GLY A 74 33.22 24.75 6.68
C GLY A 74 32.45 24.39 5.41
N ALA A 75 31.21 23.89 5.52
CA ALA A 75 30.47 23.30 4.39
C ALA A 75 30.41 24.21 3.16
N LYS A 76 29.98 25.47 3.33
CA LYS A 76 29.87 26.45 2.23
C LYS A 76 31.21 26.87 1.62
N LYS A 77 32.32 26.50 2.26
CA LYS A 77 33.70 26.82 1.86
C LYS A 77 34.44 25.59 1.31
N ASN A 78 33.74 24.47 1.10
CA ASN A 78 34.31 23.18 0.71
C ASN A 78 35.38 22.68 1.70
N ILE A 79 35.12 22.91 2.99
CA ILE A 79 35.93 22.41 4.10
C ILE A 79 35.08 21.38 4.84
N TYR A 80 35.42 20.11 4.69
CA TYR A 80 34.67 19.03 5.31
C TYR A 80 35.41 18.49 6.53
N THR A 81 34.65 18.23 7.58
CA THR A 81 35.17 17.75 8.86
C THR A 81 34.44 16.47 9.25
N ASN A 82 35.18 15.38 9.42
CA ASN A 82 34.64 14.09 9.83
C ASN A 82 35.39 13.58 11.07
N VAL A 83 34.82 12.57 11.73
CA VAL A 83 35.42 11.87 12.87
C VAL A 83 35.71 10.44 12.49
N LEU A 84 36.93 10.00 12.76
CA LEU A 84 37.33 8.61 12.67
C LEU A 84 37.34 7.99 14.08
N VAL A 85 36.75 6.81 14.21
CA VAL A 85 36.70 6.00 15.43
C VAL A 85 37.47 4.70 15.16
N PRO A 86 38.80 4.71 15.32
CA PRO A 86 39.62 3.54 15.04
C PRO A 86 39.58 2.53 16.19
N THR A 87 39.42 1.25 15.87
CA THR A 87 39.76 0.15 16.77
C THR A 87 40.98 -0.57 16.21
N ALA A 88 42.15 -0.33 16.81
CA ALA A 88 43.44 -0.87 16.41
C ALA A 88 44.18 -1.50 17.60
N GLY A 89 45.05 -2.46 17.31
CA GLY A 89 45.99 -3.03 18.26
C GLY A 89 47.01 -1.96 18.59
N SER A 90 47.09 -1.59 19.86
CA SER A 90 48.06 -0.62 20.36
C SER A 90 48.96 -1.29 21.40
N ARG A 91 50.08 -0.64 21.71
CA ARG A 91 50.92 -1.03 22.86
C ARG A 91 50.13 -1.04 24.18
N LEU A 92 49.07 -0.26 24.28
CA LEU A 92 48.20 -0.19 25.46
C LEU A 92 47.22 -1.37 25.57
N THR A 93 47.03 -2.16 24.49
CA THR A 93 46.08 -3.28 24.43
C THR A 93 46.75 -4.63 24.17
N GLU A 94 48.08 -4.66 24.11
CA GLU A 94 48.90 -5.84 23.79
C GLU A 94 48.76 -6.94 24.83
N ASP A 95 48.78 -6.59 26.12
CA ASP A 95 48.61 -7.55 27.23
C ASP A 95 47.14 -7.88 27.54
N ILE A 96 46.19 -7.29 26.82
CA ILE A 96 44.74 -7.42 27.09
C ILE A 96 44.06 -8.34 26.07
N LEU A 97 44.49 -8.28 24.80
CA LEU A 97 43.87 -9.01 23.71
C LEU A 97 44.60 -10.34 23.44
N PRO A 98 43.89 -11.39 22.97
CA PRO A 98 44.55 -12.58 22.44
C PRO A 98 45.53 -12.21 21.32
N PRO A 99 46.74 -12.80 21.25
CA PRO A 99 47.76 -12.45 20.25
C PRO A 99 47.23 -12.50 18.81
N ASP A 100 46.49 -13.55 18.47
CA ASP A 100 45.92 -13.74 17.13
C ASP A 100 44.93 -12.62 16.74
N LEU A 101 44.24 -12.00 17.71
CA LEU A 101 43.34 -10.89 17.46
C LEU A 101 44.08 -9.55 17.42
N HIS A 102 45.10 -9.37 18.26
CA HIS A 102 45.96 -8.19 18.26
C HIS A 102 46.69 -8.03 16.92
N ASP A 103 47.25 -9.12 16.40
CA ASP A 103 47.96 -9.16 15.11
C ASP A 103 47.07 -8.78 13.91
N GLN A 104 45.76 -8.94 14.02
CA GLN A 104 44.81 -8.59 12.97
C GLN A 104 44.40 -7.11 13.01
N LEU A 105 44.50 -6.45 14.17
CA LEU A 105 44.08 -5.06 14.38
C LEU A 105 45.14 -4.06 13.87
N LYS A 106 45.59 -4.22 12.63
CA LYS A 106 46.66 -3.43 12.02
C LYS A 106 46.18 -2.02 11.64
N PRO A 107 46.93 -0.96 11.99
CA PRO A 107 46.63 0.41 11.55
C PRO A 107 46.55 0.57 10.02
N ASP A 108 47.27 -0.26 9.26
CA ASP A 108 47.24 -0.25 7.79
C ASP A 108 45.85 -0.53 7.22
N LEU A 109 44.99 -1.22 7.96
CA LEU A 109 43.61 -1.49 7.57
C LEU A 109 42.67 -0.30 7.79
N ILE A 110 43.10 0.70 8.57
CA ILE A 110 42.35 1.92 8.90
C ILE A 110 42.75 3.07 7.98
N ALA A 111 44.02 3.12 7.56
CA ALA A 111 44.58 4.20 6.75
C ALA A 111 43.80 4.48 5.45
N PRO A 112 43.30 3.48 4.68
CA PRO A 112 42.51 3.73 3.48
C PRO A 112 41.20 4.48 3.75
N VAL A 113 40.55 4.23 4.89
CA VAL A 113 39.32 4.94 5.28
C VAL A 113 39.62 6.40 5.60
N ALA A 114 40.71 6.66 6.34
CA ALA A 114 41.17 8.02 6.61
C ALA A 114 41.56 8.75 5.32
N PHE A 115 42.25 8.07 4.40
CA PHE A 115 42.61 8.63 3.09
C PHE A 115 41.35 8.99 2.29
N TRP A 116 40.37 8.10 2.23
CA TRP A 116 39.12 8.35 1.52
C TRP A 116 38.39 9.58 2.06
N LEU A 117 38.26 9.71 3.38
CA LEU A 117 37.63 10.89 4.01
C LEU A 117 38.39 12.20 3.74
N CYS A 118 39.67 12.11 3.35
CA CYS A 118 40.50 13.24 2.95
C CYS A 118 40.62 13.43 1.44
N HIS A 119 39.98 12.59 0.62
CA HIS A 119 40.05 12.69 -0.83
C HIS A 119 39.15 13.82 -1.37
N GLU A 120 39.50 14.40 -2.52
CA GLU A 120 38.72 15.47 -3.15
C GLU A 120 37.31 15.03 -3.56
N SER A 121 37.17 13.78 -4.01
CA SER A 121 35.89 13.19 -4.43
C SER A 121 35.00 12.79 -3.26
N CYS A 122 35.51 12.77 -2.02
CA CYS A 122 34.69 12.42 -0.87
C CYS A 122 33.79 13.61 -0.49
N ALA A 123 32.48 13.38 -0.56
CA ALA A 123 31.45 14.35 -0.21
C ALA A 123 30.96 14.23 1.24
N GLU A 124 31.56 13.33 2.03
CA GLU A 124 31.17 13.10 3.41
C GLU A 124 31.56 14.29 4.31
N ASN A 125 30.63 14.78 5.12
CA ASN A 125 30.86 15.89 6.04
C ASN A 125 30.01 15.71 7.31
N GLY A 126 30.59 15.93 8.48
CA GLY A 126 29.91 15.81 9.77
C GLY A 126 29.66 14.36 10.21
N SER A 127 30.39 13.39 9.65
CA SER A 127 30.16 11.98 9.92
C SER A 127 31.13 11.39 10.93
N ILE A 128 30.64 10.41 11.68
CA ILE A 128 31.43 9.58 12.60
C ILE A 128 31.58 8.22 11.94
N ILE A 129 32.81 7.85 11.60
CA ILE A 129 33.12 6.60 10.90
C ILE A 129 33.96 5.72 11.83
N GLU A 130 33.38 4.61 12.27
CA GLU A 130 34.10 3.53 12.93
C GLU A 130 34.84 2.67 11.92
N THR A 131 36.05 2.24 12.23
CA THR A 131 36.78 1.31 11.38
C THR A 131 37.78 0.45 12.16
N ALA A 132 37.82 -0.83 11.79
CA ALA A 132 38.65 -1.87 12.39
C ALA A 132 38.70 -3.07 11.46
N LEU A 133 39.79 -3.84 11.43
CA LEU A 133 39.86 -5.15 10.75
C LEU A 133 39.41 -5.16 9.26
N GLY A 134 39.58 -4.03 8.55
CA GLY A 134 39.11 -3.90 7.17
C GLY A 134 37.59 -3.71 7.02
N TRP A 135 36.89 -3.48 8.13
CA TRP A 135 35.49 -3.06 8.18
C TRP A 135 35.39 -1.56 8.52
N ALA A 136 34.34 -0.91 8.03
CA ALA A 136 33.97 0.44 8.44
C ALA A 136 32.45 0.60 8.52
N GLY A 137 31.99 1.37 9.50
CA GLY A 137 30.57 1.66 9.73
C GLY A 137 30.36 3.12 10.12
N LYS A 138 29.19 3.68 9.77
CA LYS A 138 28.81 5.05 10.15
C LYS A 138 28.02 5.05 11.44
N CYS A 139 28.47 5.84 12.41
CA CYS A 139 27.77 6.07 13.67
C CYS A 139 27.01 7.41 13.61
N HIS A 140 25.87 7.49 14.28
CA HIS A 140 25.09 8.72 14.42
C HIS A 140 24.25 8.73 15.70
N LEU A 141 23.78 9.91 16.10
CA LEU A 141 22.84 10.05 17.20
C LEU A 141 21.40 9.88 16.68
N VAL A 142 20.61 9.07 17.37
CA VAL A 142 19.16 8.92 17.15
C VAL A 142 18.43 9.31 18.43
N ARG A 143 17.21 9.83 18.29
CA ARG A 143 16.35 10.24 19.41
C ARG A 143 15.08 9.40 19.40
N SER A 144 14.55 9.02 20.56
CA SER A 144 13.18 8.49 20.66
C SER A 144 12.17 9.51 20.12
N SER A 145 10.97 9.05 19.80
CA SER A 145 9.86 9.97 19.49
C SER A 145 9.47 10.83 20.71
N GLY A 146 9.73 10.32 21.92
CA GLY A 146 9.40 10.99 23.17
C GLY A 146 7.89 11.09 23.39
N CYS A 147 7.50 11.88 24.40
CA CYS A 147 6.11 12.22 24.64
C CYS A 147 5.99 13.54 25.41
N VAL A 148 4.79 14.11 25.38
CA VAL A 148 4.45 15.29 26.18
C VAL A 148 4.19 14.87 27.64
N LEU A 149 4.73 15.64 28.60
CA LEU A 149 4.71 15.32 30.03
C LEU A 149 3.75 16.18 30.87
N ARG A 150 2.84 16.90 30.21
CA ARG A 150 1.81 17.74 30.82
C ARG A 150 0.60 17.79 29.92
N GLN A 151 -0.57 18.05 30.50
CA GLN A 151 -1.82 18.08 29.73
C GLN A 151 -1.86 19.27 28.77
N ASN A 152 -1.56 20.49 29.23
CA ASN A 152 -1.60 21.69 28.40
C ASN A 152 -0.50 22.67 28.81
N LEU A 153 -0.37 23.80 28.09
CA LEU A 153 0.67 24.80 28.40
C LEU A 153 0.58 25.40 29.81
N SER A 154 -0.61 25.41 30.43
CA SER A 154 -0.83 25.93 31.78
C SER A 154 -0.61 24.90 32.90
N ALA A 155 -0.57 23.62 32.56
CA ALA A 155 -0.31 22.54 33.50
C ALA A 155 1.19 22.44 33.84
N ASN A 156 1.47 22.12 35.11
CA ASN A 156 2.83 21.80 35.56
C ASN A 156 3.22 20.37 35.14
N VAL A 157 4.51 20.13 35.01
CA VAL A 157 5.07 18.77 34.90
C VAL A 157 5.42 18.31 36.33
N THR A 158 4.79 17.24 36.81
CA THR A 158 5.14 16.65 38.13
C THR A 158 6.01 15.41 37.97
N PRO A 159 6.80 15.00 38.99
CA PRO A 159 7.56 13.74 38.95
C PRO A 159 6.70 12.52 38.63
N GLU A 160 5.45 12.49 39.09
CA GLU A 160 4.49 11.43 38.83
C GLU A 160 4.12 11.36 37.34
N ASN A 161 3.87 12.51 36.69
CA ASN A 161 3.62 12.54 35.24
C ASN A 161 4.82 12.02 34.43
N VAL A 162 6.04 12.34 34.87
CA VAL A 162 7.28 11.83 34.26
C VAL A 162 7.36 10.31 34.44
N GLN A 163 7.11 9.81 35.65
CA GLN A 163 7.17 8.38 35.96
C GLN A 163 6.14 7.58 35.15
N GLU A 164 4.89 8.03 35.12
CA GLU A 164 3.79 7.38 34.39
C GLU A 164 4.06 7.26 32.89
N ASN A 165 4.77 8.24 32.32
CA ASN A 165 5.06 8.29 30.89
C ASN A 165 6.49 7.87 30.54
N TRP A 166 7.30 7.45 31.52
CA TRP A 166 8.73 7.20 31.31
C TRP A 166 9.00 6.13 30.26
N SER A 167 8.15 5.09 30.21
CA SER A 167 8.23 4.04 29.19
C SER A 167 8.12 4.57 27.77
N LYS A 168 7.29 5.59 27.53
CA LYS A 168 7.15 6.27 26.23
C LYS A 168 8.34 7.19 25.94
N VAL A 169 8.87 7.88 26.96
CA VAL A 169 10.04 8.76 26.83
C VAL A 169 11.26 7.99 26.33
N ILE A 170 11.47 6.78 26.86
CA ILE A 170 12.64 5.95 26.54
C ILE A 170 12.38 4.94 25.41
N ASP A 171 11.21 4.97 24.77
CA ASP A 171 10.87 4.04 23.69
C ASP A 171 11.69 4.33 22.43
N MET A 172 12.55 3.36 22.06
CA MET A 172 13.44 3.45 20.91
C MET A 172 12.92 2.68 19.68
N THR A 173 11.69 2.17 19.69
CA THR A 173 11.09 1.46 18.54
C THR A 173 10.81 2.40 17.37
N SER A 174 10.40 3.64 17.66
CA SER A 174 10.14 4.69 16.66
C SER A 174 11.17 5.82 16.81
N THR A 175 12.41 5.55 16.42
CA THR A 175 13.50 6.53 16.54
C THR A 175 13.58 7.47 15.34
N LYS A 176 13.93 8.72 15.62
CA LYS A 176 14.17 9.76 14.62
C LYS A 176 15.65 10.06 14.54
N ARG A 177 16.15 10.17 13.31
CA ARG A 177 17.45 10.75 13.01
C ARG A 177 17.26 12.22 12.71
N LEU A 178 17.92 13.09 13.47
CA LEU A 178 17.89 14.54 13.28
C LEU A 178 19.27 14.97 12.76
N ASN A 179 19.30 15.66 11.62
CA ASN A 179 20.55 16.06 10.96
C ASN A 179 21.00 17.48 11.35
N SER A 180 20.13 18.25 12.01
CA SER A 180 20.44 19.63 12.41
C SER A 180 19.77 20.02 13.73
N ILE A 181 20.30 21.06 14.36
CA ILE A 181 19.67 21.66 15.54
C ILE A 181 18.32 22.30 15.19
N GLN A 182 18.17 22.81 13.95
CA GLN A 182 16.93 23.39 13.45
C GLN A 182 15.82 22.35 13.38
N GLU A 183 16.09 21.14 12.88
CA GLU A 183 15.14 20.02 12.90
C GLU A 183 14.75 19.66 14.34
N ALA A 184 15.71 19.57 15.25
CA ALA A 184 15.44 19.28 16.65
C ALA A 184 14.57 20.33 17.34
N THR A 185 14.78 21.63 17.03
CA THR A 185 13.95 22.73 17.52
C THR A 185 12.57 22.76 16.86
N GLY A 186 12.48 22.48 15.56
CA GLY A 186 11.21 22.42 14.82
C GLY A 186 10.26 21.38 15.41
N GLU A 187 10.77 20.20 15.74
CA GLU A 187 10.00 19.16 16.46
C GLU A 187 9.44 19.66 17.80
N LEU A 188 10.21 20.45 18.55
CA LEU A 188 9.74 21.01 19.82
C LEU A 188 8.63 22.05 19.62
N LEU A 189 8.71 22.85 18.56
CA LEU A 189 7.65 23.80 18.20
C LEU A 189 6.36 23.06 17.81
N GLY A 190 6.47 21.94 17.08
CA GLY A 190 5.34 21.06 16.79
C GLY A 190 4.62 20.62 18.07
N PHE A 191 5.36 20.15 19.07
CA PHE A 191 4.75 19.77 20.36
C PHE A 191 4.11 20.95 21.11
N ILE A 192 4.61 22.18 20.93
CA ILE A 192 4.00 23.39 21.52
C ILE A 192 2.70 23.73 20.80
N GLU A 193 2.67 23.65 19.47
CA GLU A 193 1.46 23.85 18.67
C GLU A 193 0.39 22.82 19.03
N ASP A 194 0.78 21.55 19.17
CA ASP A 194 -0.09 20.48 19.65
C ASP A 194 -0.69 20.83 21.03
N LEU A 195 0.14 21.27 21.98
CA LEU A 195 -0.28 21.70 23.32
C LEU A 195 -1.11 23.00 23.36
N GLN A 196 -0.96 23.88 22.36
CA GLN A 196 -1.72 25.14 22.22
C GLN A 196 -3.10 24.89 21.60
N SER A 197 -3.16 23.98 20.63
CA SER A 197 -4.39 23.60 19.93
C SER A 197 -5.42 22.92 20.84
N GLU A 198 -4.99 22.43 22.01
CA GLU A 198 -5.88 21.80 23.00
C GLU A 198 -6.92 22.74 23.63
N ASN A 199 -6.82 24.06 23.43
CA ASN A 199 -7.82 25.05 23.86
C ASN A 199 -8.85 25.44 22.79
N SER A 200 -8.78 24.88 21.57
CA SER A 200 -9.79 25.08 20.54
C SER A 200 -10.52 23.78 20.24
N SER A 201 -11.78 23.73 20.66
CA SER A 201 -12.73 22.68 20.31
C SER A 201 -12.85 22.49 18.80
N SER A 202 -12.88 21.20 18.40
CA SER A 202 -13.53 20.59 17.21
C SER A 202 -12.72 20.08 16.02
N ASP A 203 -11.38 20.18 15.95
CA ASP A 203 -10.64 19.69 14.76
C ASP A 203 -9.32 18.92 15.03
N LYS A 204 -9.25 18.12 16.10
CA LYS A 204 -8.04 17.33 16.42
C LYS A 204 -7.78 16.20 15.41
N VAL A 205 -6.51 16.04 15.03
CA VAL A 205 -5.92 14.77 14.59
C VAL A 205 -5.59 14.02 15.88
N ASP A 206 -6.21 12.87 16.11
CA ASP A 206 -6.17 12.19 17.40
C ASP A 206 -4.97 11.25 17.53
N GLN A 207 -4.50 10.66 16.44
CA GLN A 207 -3.36 9.72 16.43
C GLN A 207 -2.63 9.75 15.08
N VAL A 208 -1.33 9.46 15.08
CA VAL A 208 -0.50 9.41 13.87
C VAL A 208 0.25 8.07 13.81
N LEU A 209 0.24 7.42 12.65
CA LEU A 209 0.96 6.18 12.38
C LEU A 209 1.89 6.37 11.18
N THR A 210 3.16 6.00 11.30
CA THR A 210 4.09 5.98 10.16
C THR A 210 4.32 4.55 9.70
N ASN A 211 4.19 4.29 8.40
CA ASN A 211 4.46 3.00 7.77
C ASN A 211 5.38 3.18 6.58
N ASN A 212 6.25 2.20 6.35
CA ASN A 212 7.02 2.10 5.11
C ASN A 212 6.53 0.88 4.35
N TYR A 213 6.40 0.99 3.04
CA TYR A 213 6.13 -0.14 2.16
C TYR A 213 6.92 -0.02 0.86
N ASN A 214 7.17 -1.17 0.24
CA ASN A 214 7.82 -1.26 -1.07
C ASN A 214 7.07 -2.21 -2.00
N TYR A 215 7.67 -2.51 -3.15
CA TYR A 215 7.08 -3.39 -4.17
C TYR A 215 6.73 -4.80 -3.62
N HIS A 216 7.47 -5.32 -2.65
CA HIS A 216 7.20 -6.63 -2.06
C HIS A 216 5.87 -6.64 -1.28
N ASP A 217 5.59 -5.58 -0.52
CA ASP A 217 4.37 -5.47 0.29
C ASP A 217 3.13 -5.35 -0.59
N ILE A 218 3.20 -4.55 -1.65
CA ILE A 218 2.05 -4.35 -2.57
C ILE A 218 1.77 -5.58 -3.43
N ILE A 219 2.80 -6.35 -3.82
CA ILE A 219 2.63 -7.64 -4.52
C ILE A 219 2.02 -8.68 -3.56
N LEU A 220 2.50 -8.73 -2.32
CA LEU A 220 1.95 -9.62 -1.29
C LEU A 220 0.47 -9.31 -1.01
N TYR A 221 0.11 -8.03 -0.96
CA TYR A 221 -1.29 -7.62 -0.86
C TYR A 221 -2.10 -8.09 -2.06
N ALA A 222 -1.61 -7.85 -3.28
CA ALA A 222 -2.30 -8.24 -4.51
C ALA A 222 -2.61 -9.74 -4.54
N LEU A 223 -1.62 -10.58 -4.24
CA LEU A 223 -1.80 -12.03 -4.08
C LEU A 223 -2.80 -12.36 -2.96
N GLY A 224 -2.70 -11.67 -1.82
CA GLY A 224 -3.60 -11.79 -0.68
C GLY A 224 -5.07 -11.48 -1.00
N VAL A 225 -5.34 -10.70 -2.05
CA VAL A 225 -6.69 -10.39 -2.55
C VAL A 225 -7.01 -11.04 -3.91
N GLY A 226 -6.29 -12.10 -4.24
CA GLY A 226 -6.62 -13.01 -5.34
C GLY A 226 -6.05 -12.63 -6.71
N ALA A 227 -5.14 -11.67 -6.79
CA ALA A 227 -4.40 -11.42 -8.04
C ALA A 227 -3.67 -12.69 -8.48
N THR A 228 -3.69 -12.97 -9.78
CA THR A 228 -3.16 -14.21 -10.32
C THR A 228 -2.53 -13.98 -11.69
N VAL A 229 -1.43 -14.66 -11.96
CA VAL A 229 -0.78 -14.64 -13.29
C VAL A 229 -1.66 -15.23 -14.40
N GLN A 230 -2.76 -15.91 -14.05
CA GLN A 230 -3.74 -16.40 -15.01
C GLN A 230 -4.63 -15.29 -15.58
N GLU A 231 -4.73 -14.15 -14.89
CA GLU A 231 -5.38 -12.94 -15.40
C GLU A 231 -4.29 -12.01 -15.96
N PRO A 232 -4.17 -11.86 -17.29
CA PRO A 232 -3.08 -11.10 -17.88
C PRO A 232 -2.98 -9.67 -17.37
N ASN A 233 -4.10 -9.04 -17.04
CA ASN A 233 -4.11 -7.67 -16.52
C ASN A 233 -3.54 -7.57 -15.10
N ASP A 234 -3.46 -8.66 -14.33
CA ASP A 234 -2.88 -8.66 -12.98
C ASP A 234 -1.35 -8.57 -13.00
N ILE A 235 -0.67 -8.74 -14.15
CA ILE A 235 0.79 -8.62 -14.20
C ILE A 235 1.27 -7.26 -13.68
N ARG A 236 0.46 -6.21 -13.88
CA ARG A 236 0.68 -4.85 -13.36
C ARG A 236 0.71 -4.77 -11.83
N TYR A 237 0.20 -5.78 -11.13
CA TYR A 237 0.17 -5.85 -9.66
C TYR A 237 1.13 -6.89 -9.10
N LEU A 238 1.73 -7.72 -9.97
CA LEU A 238 2.49 -8.92 -9.57
C LEU A 238 3.94 -8.91 -10.01
N TYR A 239 4.33 -8.01 -10.92
CA TYR A 239 5.69 -7.92 -11.44
C TYR A 239 6.20 -6.49 -11.41
N GLU A 240 7.20 -6.24 -10.57
CA GLU A 240 7.78 -4.93 -10.30
C GLU A 240 8.45 -4.27 -11.52
N ASN A 241 8.79 -5.04 -12.55
CA ASN A 241 9.35 -4.51 -13.80
C ASN A 241 8.31 -4.49 -14.95
N ALA A 242 7.03 -4.71 -14.67
CA ALA A 242 5.99 -4.47 -15.68
C ALA A 242 5.89 -2.98 -16.00
N ASP A 243 5.70 -2.62 -17.28
CA ASP A 243 5.64 -1.22 -17.72
C ASP A 243 4.55 -0.40 -16.98
N GLU A 244 3.46 -1.05 -16.57
CA GLU A 244 2.34 -0.44 -15.85
C GLU A 244 2.29 -0.87 -14.37
N PHE A 245 3.43 -1.26 -13.77
CA PHE A 245 3.46 -1.71 -12.38
C PHE A 245 2.87 -0.67 -11.43
N ALA A 246 1.89 -1.07 -10.62
CA ALA A 246 1.09 -0.16 -9.82
C ALA A 246 0.56 -0.80 -8.54
N VAL A 247 0.11 0.03 -7.61
CA VAL A 247 -0.53 -0.39 -6.38
C VAL A 247 -2.02 -0.63 -6.61
N LEU A 248 -2.56 -1.75 -6.12
CA LEU A 248 -4.01 -1.91 -6.00
C LEU A 248 -4.55 -0.88 -4.99
N PRO A 249 -5.48 0.01 -5.38
CA PRO A 249 -5.92 1.13 -4.53
C PRO A 249 -6.35 0.72 -3.12
N THR A 250 -7.00 -0.44 -2.99
CA THR A 250 -7.46 -0.95 -1.71
C THR A 250 -6.33 -1.40 -0.78
N PHE A 251 -5.06 -1.41 -1.19
CA PHE A 251 -3.93 -1.55 -0.26
C PHE A 251 -4.01 -0.54 0.89
N TYR A 252 -4.46 0.69 0.60
CA TYR A 252 -4.55 1.76 1.60
C TYR A 252 -5.71 1.59 2.58
N VAL A 253 -6.63 0.63 2.38
CA VAL A 253 -7.65 0.30 3.40
C VAL A 253 -7.04 -0.36 4.63
N LEU A 254 -5.82 -0.90 4.54
CA LEU A 254 -5.13 -1.57 5.64
C LEU A 254 -4.84 -0.62 6.80
N TYR A 255 -4.56 0.66 6.52
CA TYR A 255 -4.18 1.62 7.55
C TYR A 255 -5.30 1.92 8.54
N GLY A 256 -6.57 1.87 8.13
CA GLY A 256 -7.72 2.06 9.01
C GLY A 256 -7.75 1.08 10.19
N PRO A 257 -7.90 -0.23 9.93
CA PRO A 257 -7.86 -1.25 10.99
C PRO A 257 -6.54 -1.29 11.76
N ILE A 258 -5.39 -1.14 11.08
CA ILE A 258 -4.09 -1.11 11.76
C ILE A 258 -4.08 0.02 12.80
N GLY A 259 -4.44 1.24 12.42
CA GLY A 259 -4.53 2.37 13.34
C GLY A 259 -5.52 2.14 14.49
N CYS A 260 -6.69 1.57 14.20
CA CYS A 260 -7.67 1.23 15.24
C CYS A 260 -7.18 0.16 16.23
N MET A 261 -6.27 -0.74 15.83
CA MET A 261 -5.74 -1.80 16.68
C MET A 261 -4.41 -1.43 17.36
N SER A 262 -3.57 -0.62 16.71
CA SER A 262 -2.22 -0.31 17.18
C SER A 262 -2.11 1.02 17.93
N THR A 263 -3.15 1.85 17.92
CA THR A 263 -3.20 3.13 18.64
C THR A 263 -4.29 3.12 19.72
N SER A 264 -4.27 4.11 20.61
CA SER A 264 -5.31 4.25 21.64
C SER A 264 -6.63 4.83 21.11
N ILE A 265 -6.78 5.13 19.81
CA ILE A 265 -7.90 5.91 19.28
C ILE A 265 -9.29 5.37 19.66
N LEU A 266 -9.49 4.05 19.66
CA LEU A 266 -10.76 3.45 20.07
C LEU A 266 -10.99 3.55 21.57
N GLN A 267 -9.94 3.39 22.37
CA GLN A 267 -10.00 3.51 23.82
C GLN A 267 -10.23 4.97 24.23
N ASP A 268 -9.61 5.92 23.53
CA ASP A 268 -9.77 7.37 23.73
C ASP A 268 -11.18 7.82 23.36
N ALA A 269 -11.77 7.23 22.31
CA ALA A 269 -13.17 7.46 21.94
C ALA A 269 -14.16 6.93 22.99
N LEU A 270 -13.77 5.90 23.76
CA LEU A 270 -14.63 5.19 24.70
C LEU A 270 -13.91 4.97 26.05
N PRO A 271 -13.55 6.04 26.78
CA PRO A 271 -12.64 5.95 27.93
C PRO A 271 -13.19 5.12 29.10
N ASN A 272 -14.52 5.00 29.19
CA ASN A 272 -15.22 4.28 30.26
C ASN A 272 -15.67 2.87 29.87
N ILE A 273 -15.31 2.39 28.68
CA ILE A 273 -15.69 1.07 28.19
C ILE A 273 -14.42 0.24 28.01
N GLN A 274 -14.37 -0.90 28.68
CA GLN A 274 -13.31 -1.88 28.44
C GLN A 274 -13.58 -2.57 27.11
N LEU A 275 -12.67 -2.37 26.14
CA LEU A 275 -12.79 -2.96 24.82
C LEU A 275 -12.35 -4.43 24.83
N ASP A 276 -13.27 -5.33 24.50
CA ASP A 276 -12.99 -6.73 24.25
C ASP A 276 -12.77 -6.94 22.73
N PRO A 277 -11.55 -7.28 22.29
CA PRO A 277 -11.24 -7.47 20.87
C PRO A 277 -12.13 -8.49 20.15
N THR A 278 -12.67 -9.47 20.86
CA THR A 278 -13.57 -10.49 20.28
C THR A 278 -14.96 -9.94 19.95
N ARG A 279 -15.29 -8.74 20.42
CA ARG A 279 -16.57 -8.04 20.22
C ARG A 279 -16.44 -6.82 19.32
N ILE A 280 -15.26 -6.57 18.77
CA ILE A 280 -14.99 -5.48 17.82
C ILE A 280 -15.17 -6.01 16.41
N LEU A 281 -16.15 -5.48 15.70
CA LEU A 281 -16.45 -5.84 14.32
C LEU A 281 -16.16 -4.68 13.39
N HIS A 282 -15.52 -4.99 12.27
CA HIS A 282 -15.38 -4.04 11.17
C HIS A 282 -16.71 -4.00 10.39
N GLY A 283 -17.48 -2.93 10.54
CA GLY A 283 -18.82 -2.80 9.96
C GLY A 283 -18.84 -2.24 8.53
N GLU A 284 -18.22 -1.09 8.31
CA GLU A 284 -18.19 -0.42 7.01
C GLU A 284 -16.81 0.18 6.73
N GLN A 285 -16.44 0.23 5.44
CA GLN A 285 -15.18 0.79 4.97
C GLN A 285 -15.44 1.80 3.83
N TYR A 286 -14.73 2.91 3.87
CA TYR A 286 -14.60 3.85 2.76
C TYR A 286 -13.12 4.13 2.49
N LEU A 287 -12.77 4.34 1.22
CA LEU A 287 -11.48 4.86 0.81
C LEU A 287 -11.68 5.74 -0.44
N GLU A 288 -11.01 6.87 -0.47
CA GLU A 288 -10.85 7.74 -1.63
C GLU A 288 -9.37 8.00 -1.85
N VAL A 289 -8.93 7.79 -3.08
CA VAL A 289 -7.55 8.00 -3.49
C VAL A 289 -7.47 9.34 -4.21
N CYS A 290 -6.59 10.21 -3.71
CA CYS A 290 -6.48 11.58 -4.20
C CYS A 290 -5.62 11.66 -5.47
N LYS A 291 -4.63 10.75 -5.59
CA LYS A 291 -3.66 10.68 -6.69
C LYS A 291 -3.16 9.26 -6.90
N GLN A 292 -2.44 9.03 -7.99
CA GLN A 292 -1.78 7.75 -8.24
C GLN A 292 -0.86 7.40 -7.05
N LEU A 293 -1.06 6.21 -6.49
CA LEU A 293 -0.34 5.76 -5.31
C LEU A 293 1.08 5.32 -5.71
N PRO A 294 2.12 5.73 -4.96
CA PRO A 294 3.49 5.35 -5.26
C PRO A 294 3.72 3.85 -5.02
N THR A 295 4.58 3.21 -5.78
CA THR A 295 4.88 1.77 -5.64
C THR A 295 5.81 1.45 -4.46
N GLU A 296 6.41 2.47 -3.87
CA GLU A 296 7.16 2.45 -2.61
C GLU A 296 7.03 3.81 -1.94
N ALA A 297 6.80 3.84 -0.63
CA ALA A 297 6.75 5.09 0.12
C ALA A 297 6.86 4.84 1.63
N THR A 298 7.42 5.85 2.32
CA THR A 298 7.10 6.07 3.72
C THR A 298 5.90 6.98 3.81
N VAL A 299 4.84 6.53 4.46
CA VAL A 299 3.58 7.24 4.60
C VAL A 299 3.25 7.50 6.07
N GLU A 300 2.64 8.65 6.31
CA GLU A 300 2.09 9.06 7.60
C GLU A 300 0.56 9.04 7.50
N THR A 301 -0.10 8.21 8.31
CA THR A 301 -1.56 8.17 8.41
C THR A 301 -2.02 8.85 9.70
N ARG A 302 -2.89 9.84 9.54
CA ARG A 302 -3.46 10.66 10.60
C ARG A 302 -4.90 10.24 10.83
N PHE A 303 -5.24 9.90 12.06
CA PHE A 303 -6.56 9.40 12.43
C PHE A 303 -7.35 10.44 13.21
N LYS A 304 -8.68 10.45 13.02
CA LYS A 304 -9.60 11.32 13.74
C LYS A 304 -10.90 10.59 14.03
N VAL A 305 -11.35 10.59 15.27
CA VAL A 305 -12.70 10.13 15.63
C VAL A 305 -13.69 11.18 15.15
N GLN A 306 -14.50 10.83 14.16
CA GLN A 306 -15.51 11.73 13.60
C GLN A 306 -16.82 11.69 14.38
N ASP A 307 -17.22 10.52 14.89
CA ASP A 307 -18.44 10.38 15.67
C ASP A 307 -18.48 9.06 16.45
N VAL A 308 -19.31 9.03 17.50
CA VAL A 308 -19.63 7.84 18.29
C VAL A 308 -21.14 7.71 18.39
N LEU A 309 -21.69 6.64 17.82
CA LEU A 309 -23.12 6.44 17.66
C LEU A 309 -23.62 5.28 18.53
N ASP A 310 -24.73 5.49 19.23
CA ASP A 310 -25.43 4.40 19.93
C ASP A 310 -26.46 3.76 18.98
N LYS A 311 -26.30 2.46 18.72
CA LYS A 311 -27.22 1.65 17.91
C LYS A 311 -28.10 0.74 18.78
N GLY A 312 -28.11 0.92 20.09
CA GLY A 312 -28.88 0.16 21.09
C GLY A 312 -28.35 -1.25 21.35
N LYS A 313 -27.94 -1.98 20.30
CA LYS A 313 -27.31 -3.30 20.40
C LYS A 313 -25.77 -3.25 20.44
N GLY A 314 -25.20 -2.05 20.40
CA GLY A 314 -23.77 -1.81 20.30
C GLY A 314 -23.49 -0.34 19.97
N ILE A 315 -22.21 0.02 20.01
CA ILE A 315 -21.71 1.35 19.67
C ILE A 315 -21.01 1.29 18.31
N VAL A 316 -21.18 2.33 17.48
CA VAL A 316 -20.36 2.55 16.29
C VAL A 316 -19.38 3.68 16.55
N VAL A 317 -18.10 3.45 16.32
CA VAL A 317 -17.08 4.51 16.27
C VAL A 317 -16.72 4.75 14.81
N LEU A 318 -16.90 5.98 14.35
CA LEU A 318 -16.48 6.43 13.01
C LEU A 318 -15.11 7.05 13.11
N VAL A 319 -14.12 6.46 12.43
CA VAL A 319 -12.75 6.96 12.41
C VAL A 319 -12.40 7.34 10.97
N GLN A 320 -12.07 8.60 10.75
CA GLN A 320 -11.42 9.04 9.51
C GLN A 320 -9.92 8.76 9.62
N HIS A 321 -9.31 8.39 8.49
CA HIS A 321 -7.87 8.29 8.36
C HIS A 321 -7.38 8.93 7.06
N ASP A 322 -6.46 9.89 7.18
CA ASP A 322 -5.85 10.58 6.05
C ASP A 322 -4.39 10.15 5.92
N THR A 323 -3.98 9.69 4.74
CA THR A 323 -2.62 9.20 4.52
C THR A 323 -1.84 10.15 3.64
N TYR A 324 -0.62 10.51 4.07
CA TYR A 324 0.27 11.46 3.44
C TYR A 324 1.61 10.78 3.09
N ASN A 325 2.22 11.17 1.97
CA ASN A 325 3.60 10.81 1.66
C ASN A 325 4.54 11.65 2.52
N VAL A 326 5.45 11.00 3.25
CA VAL A 326 6.41 11.70 4.14
C VAL A 326 7.45 12.49 3.33
N ALA A 327 7.78 12.05 2.12
CA ALA A 327 8.85 12.66 1.33
C ALA A 327 8.51 14.09 0.88
N ASP A 328 7.25 14.37 0.56
CA ASP A 328 6.78 15.64 -0.01
C ASP A 328 5.56 16.24 0.71
N GLY A 329 5.00 15.55 1.69
CA GLY A 329 3.80 15.97 2.43
C GLY A 329 2.49 15.82 1.65
N GLU A 330 2.50 15.16 0.49
CA GLU A 330 1.34 15.04 -0.37
C GLU A 330 0.27 14.10 0.21
N LYS A 331 -1.00 14.53 0.22
CA LYS A 331 -2.12 13.68 0.64
C LYS A 331 -2.43 12.63 -0.45
N LEU A 332 -2.26 11.36 -0.10
CA LEU A 332 -2.46 10.23 -0.99
C LEU A 332 -3.90 9.69 -0.93
N SER A 333 -4.50 9.63 0.26
CA SER A 333 -5.86 9.11 0.43
C SER A 333 -6.60 9.69 1.63
N THR A 334 -7.93 9.61 1.58
CA THR A 334 -8.84 9.78 2.71
C THR A 334 -9.65 8.50 2.87
N GLY A 335 -9.74 7.95 4.08
CA GLY A 335 -10.58 6.80 4.38
C GLY A 335 -11.45 7.01 5.61
N GLN A 336 -12.48 6.18 5.73
CA GLN A 336 -13.35 6.14 6.90
C GLN A 336 -13.63 4.68 7.23
N ILE A 337 -13.32 4.29 8.47
CA ILE A 337 -13.67 2.98 9.03
C ILE A 337 -14.78 3.15 10.06
N SER A 338 -15.76 2.24 10.00
CA SER A 338 -16.85 2.14 10.97
C SER A 338 -16.65 0.88 11.81
N ILE A 339 -16.22 1.08 13.04
CA ILE A 339 -16.03 -0.01 14.01
C ILE A 339 -17.29 -0.19 14.84
N PHE A 340 -17.85 -1.40 14.87
CA PHE A 340 -19.02 -1.75 15.68
C PHE A 340 -18.59 -2.58 16.89
N ILE A 341 -18.89 -2.10 18.09
CA ILE A 341 -18.58 -2.78 19.35
C ILE A 341 -19.86 -3.39 19.88
N VAL A 342 -19.94 -4.71 19.83
CA VAL A 342 -21.14 -5.47 20.17
C VAL A 342 -21.43 -5.34 21.67
N GLY A 343 -22.69 -5.06 22.01
CA GLY A 343 -23.21 -5.06 23.39
C GLY A 343 -22.56 -4.09 24.37
N ALA A 344 -21.73 -3.16 23.90
CA ALA A 344 -21.53 -1.89 24.58
C ALA A 344 -22.84 -1.08 24.45
N SER A 345 -23.43 -0.68 25.57
CA SER A 345 -24.66 0.10 25.63
C SER A 345 -24.62 1.06 26.82
N GLY A 346 -25.54 2.01 26.90
CA GLY A 346 -25.61 2.98 28.00
C GLY A 346 -24.95 4.33 27.70
N PHE A 347 -24.70 4.63 26.42
CA PHE A 347 -24.29 5.95 25.96
C PHE A 347 -25.52 6.63 25.34
N GLU A 348 -26.00 7.76 25.87
CA GLU A 348 -27.11 8.54 25.26
C GLU A 348 -26.63 9.29 23.99
N GLY A 349 -26.02 8.56 23.04
CA GLY A 349 -25.43 9.08 21.82
C GLY A 349 -26.42 9.24 20.67
N LYS A 350 -26.00 10.00 19.65
CA LYS A 350 -26.78 10.17 18.42
C LYS A 350 -26.91 8.82 17.69
N ARG A 351 -28.05 8.60 17.03
CA ARG A 351 -28.28 7.40 16.21
C ARG A 351 -27.71 7.49 14.79
N THR A 352 -27.47 8.71 14.31
CA THR A 352 -26.98 9.00 12.96
C THR A 352 -25.89 10.06 13.02
N SER A 353 -24.98 10.05 12.04
CA SER A 353 -23.94 11.07 11.88
C SER A 353 -24.07 11.74 10.52
N ILE A 354 -23.78 13.04 10.49
CA ILE A 354 -23.58 13.77 9.22
C ILE A 354 -22.24 13.42 8.56
N HIS A 355 -21.30 12.85 9.32
CA HIS A 355 -19.99 12.45 8.83
C HIS A 355 -20.01 11.07 8.16
N THR A 356 -21.06 10.27 8.36
CA THR A 356 -21.17 8.94 7.74
C THR A 356 -21.24 9.06 6.23
N ILE A 357 -20.30 8.43 5.53
CA ILE A 357 -20.38 8.26 4.09
C ILE A 357 -21.40 7.14 3.82
N PRO A 358 -22.53 7.42 3.13
CA PRO A 358 -23.64 6.47 3.06
C PRO A 358 -23.30 5.27 2.18
N THR A 359 -23.78 4.11 2.60
CA THR A 359 -23.93 2.96 1.71
C THR A 359 -25.06 3.21 0.71
N VAL A 360 -24.98 2.56 -0.44
CA VAL A 360 -26.00 2.69 -1.49
C VAL A 360 -26.36 1.30 -1.99
N ASP A 361 -27.63 0.93 -1.83
CA ASP A 361 -28.13 -0.35 -2.33
C ASP A 361 -28.02 -0.41 -3.87
N PRO A 362 -27.78 -1.61 -4.43
CA PRO A 362 -27.72 -1.77 -5.87
C PRO A 362 -29.08 -1.46 -6.52
N PRO A 363 -29.10 -1.01 -7.79
CA PRO A 363 -30.33 -0.81 -8.54
C PRO A 363 -31.24 -2.05 -8.55
N ALA A 364 -32.55 -1.84 -8.44
CA ALA A 364 -33.57 -2.90 -8.46
C ALA A 364 -33.78 -3.50 -9.87
N ARG A 365 -32.71 -3.99 -10.49
CA ARG A 365 -32.65 -4.67 -11.79
C ARG A 365 -31.59 -5.77 -11.75
N LYS A 366 -31.51 -6.61 -12.77
CA LYS A 366 -30.44 -7.61 -12.87
C LYS A 366 -29.05 -6.94 -12.95
N PRO A 367 -28.00 -7.57 -12.38
CA PRO A 367 -26.62 -7.12 -12.57
C PRO A 367 -26.28 -7.01 -14.05
N ASP A 368 -25.45 -6.03 -14.40
CA ASP A 368 -24.90 -5.90 -15.75
C ASP A 368 -23.84 -6.97 -16.01
N VAL A 369 -22.98 -7.21 -15.01
CA VAL A 369 -21.91 -8.21 -15.06
C VAL A 369 -21.81 -8.91 -13.72
N THR A 370 -21.51 -10.21 -13.76
CA THR A 370 -21.23 -11.03 -12.58
C THR A 370 -19.89 -11.73 -12.77
N VAL A 371 -19.00 -11.60 -11.79
CA VAL A 371 -17.70 -12.27 -11.76
C VAL A 371 -17.63 -13.17 -10.55
N THR A 372 -17.07 -14.37 -10.71
CA THR A 372 -16.87 -15.33 -9.62
C THR A 372 -15.41 -15.70 -9.48
N GLN A 373 -14.90 -15.72 -8.25
CA GLN A 373 -13.56 -16.21 -7.96
C GLN A 373 -13.57 -17.02 -6.66
N GLN A 374 -12.98 -18.22 -6.71
CA GLN A 374 -12.80 -19.06 -5.54
C GLN A 374 -11.60 -18.56 -4.73
N THR A 375 -11.79 -18.41 -3.41
CA THR A 375 -10.71 -18.08 -2.49
C THR A 375 -9.89 -19.34 -2.20
N SER A 376 -8.60 -19.20 -1.90
CA SER A 376 -7.81 -20.32 -1.37
C SER A 376 -8.32 -20.72 0.02
N VAL A 377 -8.13 -21.99 0.39
CA VAL A 377 -8.31 -22.44 1.79
C VAL A 377 -7.33 -21.73 2.73
N ASP A 378 -6.18 -21.28 2.21
CA ASP A 378 -5.15 -20.54 2.94
C ASP A 378 -5.27 -19.01 2.74
N GLN A 379 -6.36 -18.51 2.15
CA GLN A 379 -6.48 -17.10 1.76
C GLN A 379 -6.28 -16.14 2.94
N ALA A 380 -6.86 -16.47 4.11
CA ALA A 380 -6.71 -15.67 5.32
C ALA A 380 -5.28 -15.71 5.87
N ALA A 381 -4.60 -16.86 5.75
CA ALA A 381 -3.22 -17.05 6.18
C ALA A 381 -2.24 -16.22 5.33
N LEU A 382 -2.53 -16.06 4.04
CA LEU A 382 -1.78 -15.17 3.16
C LEU A 382 -2.12 -13.69 3.40
N TYR A 383 -3.41 -13.34 3.41
CA TYR A 383 -3.84 -11.94 3.52
C TYR A 383 -3.37 -11.27 4.82
N ARG A 384 -3.39 -11.99 5.95
CA ARG A 384 -2.96 -11.45 7.25
C ARG A 384 -1.51 -10.96 7.27
N LEU A 385 -0.65 -11.44 6.36
CA LEU A 385 0.75 -10.99 6.26
C LEU A 385 0.86 -9.49 5.89
N ASN A 386 -0.24 -8.87 5.47
CA ASN A 386 -0.34 -7.43 5.20
C ASN A 386 -0.72 -6.58 6.43
N GLY A 387 -0.71 -7.16 7.65
CA GLY A 387 -0.76 -6.40 8.90
C GLY A 387 -1.97 -6.65 9.80
N ASP A 388 -3.06 -7.24 9.30
CA ASP A 388 -4.19 -7.67 10.14
C ASP A 388 -3.96 -9.08 10.68
N PHE A 389 -3.27 -9.14 11.81
CA PHE A 389 -2.89 -10.38 12.48
C PHE A 389 -3.94 -10.91 13.46
N ASN A 390 -5.18 -10.39 13.46
CA ASN A 390 -6.22 -10.82 14.39
C ASN A 390 -6.38 -12.36 14.37
N PRO A 391 -6.22 -13.03 15.53
CA PRO A 391 -6.26 -14.49 15.60
C PRO A 391 -7.59 -15.10 15.16
N LEU A 392 -8.68 -14.31 15.13
CA LEU A 392 -9.99 -14.71 14.57
C LEU A 392 -9.90 -15.32 13.16
N HIS A 393 -8.88 -14.93 12.39
CA HIS A 393 -8.71 -15.33 10.99
C HIS A 393 -7.79 -16.54 10.79
N ILE A 394 -7.23 -17.12 11.86
CA ILE A 394 -6.32 -18.27 11.74
C ILE A 394 -6.41 -19.29 12.88
N ASP A 395 -6.70 -18.84 14.10
CA ASP A 395 -6.78 -19.72 15.28
C ASP A 395 -8.22 -20.24 15.45
N ALA A 396 -8.37 -21.56 15.37
CA ALA A 396 -9.66 -22.21 15.49
C ALA A 396 -10.32 -22.03 16.88
N ASN A 397 -9.53 -21.96 17.96
CA ASN A 397 -10.05 -21.77 19.31
C ASN A 397 -10.60 -20.35 19.48
N VAL A 398 -9.87 -19.35 18.98
CA VAL A 398 -10.32 -17.95 19.04
C VAL A 398 -11.57 -17.75 18.18
N ALA A 399 -11.61 -18.34 16.99
CA ALA A 399 -12.80 -18.30 16.15
C ALA A 399 -14.02 -18.93 16.84
N ALA A 400 -13.85 -20.08 17.49
CA ALA A 400 -14.90 -20.75 18.26
C ALA A 400 -15.40 -19.90 19.43
N ILE A 401 -14.50 -19.26 20.19
CA ILE A 401 -14.84 -18.34 21.29
C ILE A 401 -15.65 -17.14 20.76
N ALA A 402 -15.28 -16.62 19.59
CA ALA A 402 -16.00 -15.54 18.92
C ALA A 402 -17.33 -15.99 18.25
N GLY A 403 -17.72 -17.27 18.38
CA GLY A 403 -18.99 -17.81 17.89
C GLY A 403 -18.97 -18.30 16.44
N TYR A 404 -17.79 -18.50 15.85
CA TYR A 404 -17.63 -19.05 14.50
C TYR A 404 -17.16 -20.51 14.53
N GLN A 405 -17.68 -21.35 13.64
CA GLN A 405 -17.29 -22.77 13.60
C GLN A 405 -15.84 -22.99 13.13
N LYS A 406 -15.30 -22.05 12.36
CA LYS A 406 -13.94 -22.06 11.79
C LYS A 406 -13.44 -20.62 11.65
N PRO A 407 -12.11 -20.42 11.53
CA PRO A 407 -11.57 -19.12 11.20
C PRO A 407 -12.20 -18.54 9.92
N ILE A 408 -12.58 -17.27 9.98
CA ILE A 408 -13.24 -16.57 8.88
C ILE A 408 -12.21 -15.76 8.08
N LEU A 409 -12.48 -15.53 6.80
CA LEU A 409 -11.70 -14.62 5.97
C LEU A 409 -11.94 -13.17 6.39
N HIS A 410 -10.90 -12.33 6.31
CA HIS A 410 -11.02 -10.90 6.55
C HIS A 410 -12.05 -10.26 5.60
N GLY A 411 -12.91 -9.39 6.13
CA GLY A 411 -13.87 -8.64 5.31
C GLY A 411 -13.18 -7.81 4.22
N LEU A 412 -12.06 -7.18 4.57
CA LEU A 412 -11.25 -6.39 3.64
C LEU A 412 -10.58 -7.22 2.54
N CYS A 413 -10.29 -8.49 2.81
CA CYS A 413 -9.84 -9.41 1.75
C CYS A 413 -10.97 -9.60 0.72
N SER A 414 -12.19 -9.88 1.17
CA SER A 414 -13.37 -9.98 0.29
C SER A 414 -13.65 -8.69 -0.49
N LEU A 415 -13.40 -7.53 0.13
CA LEU A 415 -13.47 -6.23 -0.54
C LEU A 415 -12.39 -6.08 -1.62
N GLY A 416 -11.16 -6.52 -1.36
CA GLY A 416 -10.07 -6.50 -2.33
C GLY A 416 -10.36 -7.35 -3.58
N PHE A 417 -10.89 -8.57 -3.41
CA PHE A 417 -11.38 -9.39 -4.51
C PHE A 417 -12.46 -8.66 -5.33
N SER A 418 -13.46 -8.09 -4.65
CA SER A 418 -14.56 -7.38 -5.30
C SER A 418 -14.07 -6.16 -6.08
N THR A 419 -13.09 -5.44 -5.54
CA THR A 419 -12.47 -4.27 -6.18
C THR A 419 -11.73 -4.68 -7.44
N ARG A 420 -10.93 -5.75 -7.39
CA ARG A 420 -10.27 -6.30 -8.58
C ARG A 420 -11.29 -6.70 -9.65
N HIS A 421 -12.37 -7.40 -9.29
CA HIS A 421 -13.43 -7.75 -10.24
C HIS A 421 -14.00 -6.50 -10.95
N VAL A 422 -14.26 -5.42 -10.22
CA VAL A 422 -14.73 -4.15 -10.79
C VAL A 422 -13.68 -3.50 -11.68
N LEU A 423 -12.42 -3.44 -11.24
CA LEU A 423 -11.33 -2.84 -12.03
C LEU A 423 -11.07 -3.60 -13.33
N HIS A 424 -11.05 -4.94 -13.31
CA HIS A 424 -10.92 -5.72 -14.54
C HIS A 424 -12.10 -5.47 -15.49
N THR A 425 -13.32 -5.38 -14.96
CA THR A 425 -14.54 -5.25 -15.76
C THR A 425 -14.71 -3.85 -16.37
N TYR A 426 -14.45 -2.80 -15.58
CA TYR A 426 -14.79 -1.42 -15.93
C TYR A 426 -13.60 -0.47 -16.01
N ALA A 427 -12.39 -0.93 -15.74
CA ALA A 427 -11.16 -0.15 -15.85
C ALA A 427 -10.04 -0.89 -16.60
N ALA A 428 -10.29 -2.05 -17.21
CA ALA A 428 -9.25 -2.90 -17.82
C ALA A 428 -8.09 -3.26 -16.87
N GLY A 429 -8.36 -3.27 -15.55
CA GLY A 429 -7.35 -3.44 -14.51
C GLY A 429 -6.53 -2.17 -14.23
N ASP A 430 -6.80 -1.03 -14.86
CA ASP A 430 -6.06 0.22 -14.65
C ASP A 430 -6.44 0.88 -13.30
N PRO A 431 -5.54 0.88 -12.28
CA PRO A 431 -5.85 1.47 -10.98
C PRO A 431 -5.90 3.00 -11.02
N SER A 432 -5.37 3.65 -12.06
CA SER A 432 -5.39 5.12 -12.17
C SER A 432 -6.81 5.67 -12.38
N LEU A 433 -7.73 4.82 -12.84
CA LEU A 433 -9.15 5.15 -12.98
C LEU A 433 -9.92 5.01 -11.68
N PHE A 434 -9.35 4.40 -10.64
CA PHE A 434 -10.02 4.30 -9.34
C PHE A 434 -10.09 5.67 -8.67
N LYS A 435 -11.26 6.05 -8.18
CA LYS A 435 -11.44 7.27 -7.38
C LYS A 435 -11.75 6.94 -5.92
N SER A 436 -12.83 6.20 -5.68
CA SER A 436 -13.23 5.86 -4.31
C SER A 436 -14.03 4.56 -4.25
N ILE A 437 -14.15 4.01 -3.05
CA ILE A 437 -14.94 2.82 -2.73
C ILE A 437 -15.66 3.01 -1.41
N LYS A 438 -16.91 2.54 -1.32
CA LYS A 438 -17.66 2.36 -0.07
C LYS A 438 -18.19 0.94 -0.02
N ALA A 439 -18.19 0.32 1.15
CA ALA A 439 -18.78 -0.99 1.38
C ALA A 439 -19.26 -1.19 2.83
N ARG A 440 -20.22 -2.11 3.01
CA ARG A 440 -20.63 -2.67 4.31
C ARG A 440 -20.38 -4.16 4.33
N PHE A 441 -19.83 -4.66 5.44
CA PHE A 441 -19.65 -6.08 5.69
C PHE A 441 -20.89 -6.65 6.39
N ALA A 442 -21.50 -7.68 5.78
CA ALA A 442 -22.79 -8.20 6.23
C ALA A 442 -22.70 -9.57 6.91
N LYS A 443 -21.90 -10.48 6.35
CA LYS A 443 -21.79 -11.88 6.78
C LYS A 443 -20.35 -12.38 6.57
N PRO A 444 -19.88 -13.34 7.38
CA PRO A 444 -18.53 -13.89 7.25
C PRO A 444 -18.39 -14.73 5.99
N VAL A 445 -17.16 -14.79 5.48
CA VAL A 445 -16.71 -15.68 4.41
C VAL A 445 -15.77 -16.71 5.03
N MET A 446 -15.88 -17.98 4.65
CA MET A 446 -14.88 -18.99 5.02
C MET A 446 -13.83 -19.10 3.91
N PRO A 447 -12.52 -19.15 4.23
CA PRO A 447 -11.50 -19.45 3.24
C PRO A 447 -11.81 -20.74 2.47
N GLY A 448 -11.66 -20.73 1.15
CA GLY A 448 -12.05 -21.82 0.24
C GLY A 448 -13.41 -21.64 -0.44
N GLN A 449 -14.27 -20.75 0.06
CA GLN A 449 -15.57 -20.45 -0.56
C GLN A 449 -15.41 -19.55 -1.79
N THR A 450 -16.43 -19.55 -2.64
CA THR A 450 -16.46 -18.83 -3.90
C THR A 450 -17.22 -17.52 -3.78
N LEU A 451 -16.51 -16.42 -4.02
CA LEU A 451 -17.08 -15.08 -4.06
C LEU A 451 -17.71 -14.83 -5.42
N ARG A 452 -18.94 -14.31 -5.44
CA ARG A 452 -19.64 -13.78 -6.62
C ARG A 452 -19.87 -12.29 -6.45
N THR A 453 -19.22 -11.48 -7.29
CA THR A 453 -19.42 -10.03 -7.34
C THR A 453 -20.37 -9.68 -8.47
N ASP A 454 -21.57 -9.30 -8.10
CA ASP A 454 -22.60 -8.78 -8.98
C ASP A 454 -22.42 -7.26 -9.12
N MET A 455 -22.40 -6.73 -10.34
CA MET A 455 -22.06 -5.33 -10.63
C MET A 455 -23.14 -4.63 -11.47
N TRP A 456 -23.45 -3.38 -11.12
CA TRP A 456 -24.39 -2.53 -11.84
C TRP A 456 -23.73 -1.19 -12.13
N ARG A 457 -23.56 -0.88 -13.41
CA ARG A 457 -23.02 0.40 -13.86
C ARG A 457 -24.10 1.48 -13.83
N ASN A 458 -23.73 2.63 -13.30
CA ASN A 458 -24.46 3.88 -13.40
C ASN A 458 -23.46 5.01 -13.70
N SER A 459 -23.28 5.31 -14.99
CA SER A 459 -22.21 6.21 -15.45
C SER A 459 -20.83 5.71 -14.98
N ASN A 460 -20.09 6.52 -14.23
CA ASN A 460 -18.78 6.19 -13.66
C ASN A 460 -18.86 5.56 -12.27
N ARG A 461 -20.07 5.42 -11.69
CA ARG A 461 -20.27 4.67 -10.44
C ARG A 461 -20.66 3.25 -10.75
N ILE A 462 -19.89 2.30 -10.24
CA ILE A 462 -20.18 0.87 -10.31
C ILE A 462 -20.70 0.42 -8.94
N HIS A 463 -22.00 0.20 -8.82
CA HIS A 463 -22.56 -0.46 -7.65
C HIS A 463 -22.17 -1.93 -7.70
N PHE A 464 -21.89 -2.53 -6.55
CA PHE A 464 -21.63 -3.96 -6.48
C PHE A 464 -22.15 -4.59 -5.20
N GLN A 465 -22.40 -5.90 -5.27
CA GLN A 465 -22.71 -6.74 -4.14
C GLN A 465 -21.92 -8.02 -4.28
N THR A 466 -21.27 -8.46 -3.20
CA THR A 466 -20.56 -9.72 -3.18
C THR A 466 -21.31 -10.73 -2.33
N SER A 467 -21.50 -11.93 -2.86
CA SER A 467 -22.21 -13.04 -2.23
C SER A 467 -21.42 -14.34 -2.34
N LEU A 468 -21.76 -15.32 -1.52
CA LEU A 468 -21.21 -16.67 -1.62
C LEU A 468 -21.97 -17.46 -2.70
N VAL A 469 -21.28 -18.07 -3.65
CA VAL A 469 -21.93 -18.91 -4.67
C VAL A 469 -22.65 -20.09 -4.03
N GLU A 470 -22.05 -20.68 -3.00
CA GLU A 470 -22.53 -21.91 -2.36
C GLU A 470 -23.85 -21.72 -1.61
N THR A 471 -24.12 -20.52 -1.11
CA THR A 471 -25.27 -20.25 -0.23
C THR A 471 -26.17 -19.11 -0.72
N GLY A 472 -25.71 -18.31 -1.67
CA GLY A 472 -26.38 -17.08 -2.11
C GLY A 472 -26.36 -15.96 -1.06
N VAL A 473 -25.69 -16.14 0.07
CA VAL A 473 -25.66 -15.17 1.17
C VAL A 473 -24.81 -13.95 0.78
N PRO A 474 -25.34 -12.72 0.89
CA PRO A 474 -24.56 -11.51 0.65
C PRO A 474 -23.58 -11.26 1.81
N VAL A 475 -22.32 -10.99 1.47
CA VAL A 475 -21.20 -10.77 2.40
C VAL A 475 -20.67 -9.34 2.35
N VAL A 476 -20.73 -8.70 1.19
CA VAL A 476 -20.46 -7.25 1.01
C VAL A 476 -21.69 -6.61 0.37
N THR A 477 -22.27 -5.60 1.03
CA THR A 477 -23.52 -4.94 0.61
C THR A 477 -23.42 -3.43 0.62
N GLY A 478 -24.40 -2.78 0.00
CA GLY A 478 -24.51 -1.32 -0.05
C GLY A 478 -23.27 -0.64 -0.66
N ALA A 479 -22.59 -1.35 -1.56
CA ALA A 479 -21.24 -1.03 -1.97
C ALA A 479 -21.20 -0.42 -3.37
N TYR A 480 -20.23 0.46 -3.59
CA TYR A 480 -19.96 1.06 -4.89
C TYR A 480 -18.49 1.44 -5.01
N ILE A 481 -18.02 1.52 -6.26
CA ILE A 481 -16.76 2.15 -6.65
C ILE A 481 -17.08 3.30 -7.58
N ASP A 482 -16.51 4.48 -7.31
CA ASP A 482 -16.46 5.56 -8.28
C ASP A 482 -15.15 5.45 -9.07
N LEU A 483 -15.29 5.56 -10.39
CA LEU A 483 -14.16 5.65 -11.31
C LEU A 483 -14.05 7.07 -11.88
N TRP A 484 -12.84 7.50 -12.22
CA TRP A 484 -12.63 8.74 -12.98
C TRP A 484 -13.19 8.60 -14.39
N ASP A 485 -13.00 7.44 -15.01
CA ASP A 485 -13.54 7.08 -16.30
C ASP A 485 -13.75 5.55 -16.38
N VAL A 486 -14.59 5.10 -17.31
CA VAL A 486 -14.89 3.67 -17.50
C VAL A 486 -14.29 3.18 -18.81
N LYS A 487 -13.33 2.25 -18.70
CA LYS A 487 -12.78 1.49 -19.82
C LYS A 487 -13.37 0.09 -19.78
N THR A 488 -14.45 -0.13 -20.53
CA THR A 488 -14.93 -1.50 -20.78
C THR A 488 -14.12 -2.09 -21.92
N GLU A 489 -13.22 -3.03 -21.62
CA GLU A 489 -12.78 -3.97 -22.66
C GLU A 489 -13.95 -4.87 -23.05
N VAL A 490 -13.95 -5.33 -24.30
CA VAL A 490 -14.86 -6.40 -24.75
C VAL A 490 -14.63 -7.62 -23.85
N PRO A 491 -15.67 -8.20 -23.22
CA PRO A 491 -15.50 -9.28 -22.24
C PRO A 491 -14.68 -10.43 -22.81
N ARG A 492 -13.56 -10.77 -22.15
CA ARG A 492 -12.87 -12.06 -22.37
C ARG A 492 -13.60 -13.12 -21.56
N ALA A 493 -13.81 -14.29 -22.16
CA ALA A 493 -14.42 -15.44 -21.50
C ALA A 493 -13.69 -15.76 -20.18
N ASN A 494 -14.45 -15.92 -19.09
CA ASN A 494 -13.97 -16.48 -17.83
C ASN A 494 -13.24 -17.80 -18.10
N LEU A 495 -11.94 -17.87 -17.80
CA LEU A 495 -11.12 -19.09 -17.93
C LEU A 495 -11.23 -20.04 -16.71
N CYS A 496 -12.28 -19.91 -15.90
CA CYS A 496 -12.55 -20.81 -14.78
C CYS A 496 -13.90 -21.53 -14.95
N SER A 497 -13.89 -22.62 -15.73
CA SER A 497 -14.59 -23.88 -15.46
C SER A 497 -14.39 -24.83 -16.65
N GLY A 498 -14.20 -26.12 -16.36
CA GLY A 498 -13.60 -27.07 -17.29
C GLY A 498 -14.33 -27.35 -18.61
N LYS A 499 -13.52 -27.89 -19.54
CA LYS A 499 -13.79 -28.42 -20.89
C LYS A 499 -14.04 -27.40 -22.00
N GLU A 500 -13.04 -27.29 -22.88
CA GLU A 500 -13.08 -26.79 -24.28
C GLU A 500 -14.10 -25.66 -24.57
N ASN A 501 -13.91 -24.49 -23.95
CA ASN A 501 -14.62 -23.28 -24.38
C ASN A 501 -13.80 -22.54 -25.46
N LEU A 502 -14.46 -22.19 -26.56
CA LEU A 502 -13.85 -21.45 -27.66
C LEU A 502 -13.81 -19.96 -27.35
N GLN A 503 -12.76 -19.27 -27.81
CA GLN A 503 -12.61 -17.83 -27.56
C GLN A 503 -13.75 -17.03 -28.20
N SER A 504 -14.27 -17.50 -29.33
CA SER A 504 -15.40 -16.88 -30.03
C SER A 504 -16.77 -17.13 -29.39
N ASP A 505 -16.93 -18.08 -28.46
CA ASP A 505 -18.22 -18.32 -27.79
C ASP A 505 -18.68 -17.07 -27.01
N ALA A 506 -17.74 -16.36 -26.37
CA ALA A 506 -18.04 -15.09 -25.70
C ALA A 506 -18.48 -14.00 -26.68
N ILE A 507 -17.91 -13.97 -27.89
CA ILE A 507 -18.27 -13.00 -28.93
C ILE A 507 -19.72 -13.17 -29.34
N PHE A 508 -20.17 -14.40 -29.60
CA PHE A 508 -21.56 -14.66 -29.97
C PHE A 508 -22.54 -14.40 -28.83
N ALA A 509 -22.15 -14.65 -27.59
CA ALA A 509 -22.93 -14.25 -26.42
C ALA A 509 -23.11 -12.73 -26.37
N THR A 510 -22.03 -11.95 -26.53
CA THR A 510 -22.08 -10.47 -26.57
C THR A 510 -22.92 -9.96 -27.75
N ILE A 511 -22.79 -10.55 -28.94
CA ILE A 511 -23.65 -10.19 -30.08
C ILE A 511 -25.12 -10.46 -29.73
N GLY A 512 -25.42 -11.57 -29.06
CA GLY A 512 -26.77 -11.90 -28.60
C GLY A 512 -27.35 -10.88 -27.63
N GLU A 513 -26.55 -10.37 -26.69
CA GLU A 513 -26.97 -9.29 -25.79
C GLU A 513 -27.21 -7.98 -26.54
N GLN A 514 -26.33 -7.60 -27.46
CA GLN A 514 -26.48 -6.39 -28.27
C GLN A 514 -27.72 -6.43 -29.16
N VAL A 515 -28.04 -7.60 -29.73
CA VAL A 515 -29.25 -7.82 -30.52
C VAL A 515 -30.50 -7.69 -29.65
N LYS A 516 -30.47 -8.17 -28.39
CA LYS A 516 -31.57 -8.02 -27.43
C LYS A 516 -31.77 -6.57 -26.98
N LEU A 517 -30.68 -5.82 -26.79
CA LEU A 517 -30.73 -4.41 -26.41
C LEU A 517 -31.18 -3.50 -27.56
N ASN A 518 -30.96 -3.91 -28.81
CA ASN A 518 -31.26 -3.11 -30.01
C ASN A 518 -32.12 -3.88 -31.04
N PRO A 519 -33.32 -4.34 -30.68
CA PRO A 519 -34.13 -5.22 -31.53
C PRO A 519 -34.54 -4.56 -32.86
N ASP A 520 -34.77 -3.25 -32.86
CA ASP A 520 -35.15 -2.51 -34.07
C ASP A 520 -33.99 -2.39 -35.08
N GLN A 521 -32.74 -2.35 -34.60
CA GLN A 521 -31.57 -2.35 -35.49
C GLN A 521 -31.29 -3.74 -36.03
N ALA A 522 -31.42 -4.79 -35.21
CA ALA A 522 -31.28 -6.17 -35.65
C ALA A 522 -32.31 -6.51 -36.75
N LYS A 523 -33.57 -6.12 -36.55
CA LYS A 523 -34.65 -6.35 -37.54
C LYS A 523 -34.43 -5.63 -38.87
N LYS A 524 -33.68 -4.52 -38.92
CA LYS A 524 -33.31 -3.84 -40.19
C LYS A 524 -32.38 -4.69 -41.07
N VAL A 525 -31.62 -5.61 -40.47
CA VAL A 525 -30.78 -6.55 -41.23
C VAL A 525 -31.64 -7.63 -41.91
N ASN A 526 -32.71 -8.08 -41.23
CA ASN A 526 -33.73 -9.01 -41.72
C ASN A 526 -33.15 -10.29 -42.37
N ALA A 527 -32.19 -10.93 -41.70
CA ALA A 527 -31.47 -12.09 -42.22
C ALA A 527 -31.09 -13.08 -41.10
N VAL A 528 -30.88 -14.34 -41.48
CA VAL A 528 -30.37 -15.41 -40.60
C VAL A 528 -28.96 -15.78 -41.05
N PHE A 529 -27.98 -15.68 -40.16
CA PHE A 529 -26.59 -16.06 -40.42
C PHE A 529 -26.20 -17.29 -39.62
N LEU A 530 -25.48 -18.22 -40.25
CA LEU A 530 -24.86 -19.35 -39.58
C LEU A 530 -23.34 -19.16 -39.56
N TYR A 531 -22.72 -19.29 -38.41
CA TYR A 531 -21.27 -19.27 -38.22
C TYR A 531 -20.78 -20.67 -37.90
N ASN A 532 -19.87 -21.18 -38.71
CA ASN A 532 -19.11 -22.40 -38.45
C ASN A 532 -17.74 -22.00 -37.91
N ILE A 533 -17.52 -22.25 -36.62
CA ILE A 533 -16.24 -21.98 -35.97
C ILE A 533 -15.36 -23.21 -36.10
N THR A 534 -14.15 -22.97 -36.59
CA THR A 534 -13.14 -24.00 -36.81
C THR A 534 -11.95 -23.83 -35.88
N VAL A 535 -11.35 -24.93 -35.45
CA VAL A 535 -10.02 -24.95 -34.82
C VAL A 535 -9.14 -25.90 -35.61
N GLY A 536 -7.97 -25.42 -36.04
CA GLY A 536 -7.09 -26.18 -36.92
C GLY A 536 -7.78 -26.61 -38.24
N GLY A 537 -8.72 -25.80 -38.73
CA GLY A 537 -9.48 -26.06 -39.96
C GLY A 537 -10.63 -27.07 -39.83
N LYS A 538 -10.85 -27.66 -38.64
CA LYS A 538 -11.99 -28.56 -38.39
C LYS A 538 -13.15 -27.81 -37.75
N PRO A 539 -14.39 -27.93 -38.25
CA PRO A 539 -15.56 -27.35 -37.60
C PRO A 539 -15.79 -28.01 -36.24
N ILE A 540 -15.88 -27.20 -35.19
CA ILE A 540 -16.07 -27.66 -33.82
C ILE A 540 -17.23 -26.96 -33.12
N SER A 541 -17.73 -25.85 -33.69
CA SER A 541 -18.92 -25.18 -33.19
C SER A 541 -19.72 -24.50 -34.28
N GLU A 542 -21.02 -24.35 -34.02
CA GLU A 542 -21.96 -23.66 -34.90
C GLU A 542 -22.74 -22.62 -34.08
N TRP A 543 -22.96 -21.44 -34.65
CA TRP A 543 -23.75 -20.36 -34.05
C TRP A 543 -24.71 -19.76 -35.06
N THR A 544 -25.96 -19.55 -34.65
CA THR A 544 -26.96 -18.88 -35.48
C THR A 544 -27.27 -17.49 -34.96
N LEU A 545 -27.22 -16.50 -35.84
CA LEU A 545 -27.74 -15.15 -35.62
C LEU A 545 -29.02 -15.00 -36.45
N ASP A 546 -30.17 -15.20 -35.83
CA ASP A 546 -31.48 -14.95 -36.41
C ASP A 546 -31.90 -13.51 -36.12
N LEU A 547 -31.47 -12.59 -36.99
CA LEU A 547 -31.78 -11.17 -36.83
C LEU A 547 -33.21 -10.81 -37.29
N LYS A 548 -33.94 -11.76 -37.89
CA LYS A 548 -35.39 -11.60 -38.17
C LYS A 548 -36.17 -11.65 -36.86
N ASN A 549 -35.80 -12.61 -36.00
CA ASN A 549 -36.43 -12.82 -34.69
C ASN A 549 -35.67 -12.15 -33.53
N GLY A 550 -34.51 -11.54 -33.79
CA GLY A 550 -33.69 -10.89 -32.76
C GLY A 550 -33.06 -11.89 -31.79
N GLU A 551 -32.68 -13.07 -32.28
CA GLU A 551 -32.12 -14.15 -31.48
C GLU A 551 -30.72 -14.52 -31.93
N VAL A 552 -29.83 -14.82 -30.98
CA VAL A 552 -28.52 -15.43 -31.24
C VAL A 552 -28.39 -16.63 -30.32
N HIS A 553 -28.03 -17.79 -30.89
CA HIS A 553 -27.93 -19.03 -30.13
C HIS A 553 -26.92 -20.00 -30.74
N LYS A 554 -26.41 -20.92 -29.92
CA LYS A 554 -25.51 -21.99 -30.35
C LYS A 554 -26.30 -23.05 -31.14
N GLY A 555 -25.68 -23.63 -32.16
CA GLY A 555 -26.27 -24.60 -33.08
C GLY A 555 -26.85 -23.99 -34.37
N LYS A 556 -27.38 -24.88 -35.23
CA LYS A 556 -27.99 -24.54 -36.52
C LYS A 556 -29.30 -23.78 -36.38
N PRO A 557 -29.78 -23.07 -37.42
CA PRO A 557 -31.03 -22.34 -37.37
C PRO A 557 -32.21 -23.21 -36.94
N LYS A 558 -33.00 -22.74 -35.96
CA LYS A 558 -34.16 -23.48 -35.43
C LYS A 558 -35.25 -23.75 -36.47
N SER A 559 -35.35 -22.89 -37.49
CA SER A 559 -36.25 -23.08 -38.63
C SER A 559 -35.68 -22.43 -39.89
N GLY A 560 -35.93 -23.03 -41.06
CA GLY A 560 -35.44 -22.52 -42.35
C GLY A 560 -33.95 -22.77 -42.63
N LYS A 561 -33.42 -22.14 -43.67
CA LYS A 561 -31.99 -22.13 -44.02
C LYS A 561 -31.39 -20.76 -43.70
N ALA A 562 -30.11 -20.74 -43.36
CA ALA A 562 -29.38 -19.48 -43.21
C ALA A 562 -29.30 -18.75 -44.57
N ASP A 563 -29.48 -17.44 -44.54
CA ASP A 563 -29.35 -16.56 -45.71
C ASP A 563 -27.87 -16.44 -46.13
N ALA A 564 -26.94 -16.52 -45.18
CA ALA A 564 -25.50 -16.70 -45.42
C ALA A 564 -24.84 -17.54 -44.33
N THR A 565 -23.83 -18.32 -44.71
CA THR A 565 -23.01 -19.12 -43.80
C THR A 565 -21.57 -18.63 -43.84
N LEU A 566 -21.02 -18.30 -42.68
CA LEU A 566 -19.66 -17.83 -42.49
C LEU A 566 -18.84 -18.95 -41.83
N THR A 567 -17.69 -19.29 -42.36
CA THR A 567 -16.76 -20.26 -41.77
C THR A 567 -15.45 -19.56 -41.48
N VAL A 568 -15.01 -19.62 -40.23
CA VAL A 568 -13.86 -18.85 -39.74
C VAL A 568 -13.15 -19.61 -38.62
N GLU A 569 -11.84 -19.38 -38.48
CA GLU A 569 -11.08 -19.88 -37.34
C GLU A 569 -11.50 -19.13 -36.06
N ASP A 570 -11.58 -19.82 -34.93
CA ASP A 570 -11.87 -19.23 -33.61
C ASP A 570 -11.05 -17.95 -33.33
N THR A 571 -9.74 -18.01 -33.53
CA THR A 571 -8.79 -16.91 -33.37
C THR A 571 -9.02 -15.78 -34.37
N ASP A 572 -9.25 -16.08 -35.65
CA ASP A 572 -9.54 -15.07 -36.67
C ASP A 572 -10.89 -14.37 -36.41
N MET A 573 -11.88 -15.08 -35.84
CA MET A 573 -13.16 -14.51 -35.44
C MET A 573 -12.98 -13.50 -34.30
N VAL A 574 -12.07 -13.79 -33.36
CA VAL A 574 -11.67 -12.85 -32.29
C VAL A 574 -11.00 -11.63 -32.88
N GLU A 575 -10.03 -11.78 -33.78
CA GLU A 575 -9.38 -10.64 -34.43
C GLU A 575 -10.36 -9.77 -35.23
N ILE A 576 -11.36 -10.38 -35.87
CA ILE A 576 -12.43 -9.68 -36.58
C ILE A 576 -13.29 -8.88 -35.60
N ALA A 577 -13.71 -9.48 -34.49
CA ALA A 577 -14.54 -8.81 -33.48
C ALA A 577 -13.80 -7.65 -32.80
N LEU A 578 -12.49 -7.82 -32.55
CA LEU A 578 -11.62 -6.76 -32.02
C LEU A 578 -11.29 -5.67 -33.04
N GLY A 579 -11.69 -5.85 -34.32
CA GLY A 579 -11.39 -4.92 -35.40
C GLY A 579 -9.93 -4.92 -35.86
N LYS A 580 -9.11 -5.87 -35.37
CA LYS A 580 -7.70 -6.05 -35.77
C LYS A 580 -7.58 -6.70 -37.15
N LEU A 581 -8.54 -7.55 -37.50
CA LEU A 581 -8.64 -8.18 -38.81
C LEU A 581 -9.90 -7.67 -39.54
N ASN A 582 -9.70 -6.99 -40.66
CA ASN A 582 -10.82 -6.53 -41.48
C ASN A 582 -11.54 -7.73 -42.13
N PRO A 583 -12.88 -7.88 -42.03
CA PRO A 583 -13.62 -9.01 -42.59
C PRO A 583 -13.47 -9.20 -44.10
N GLN A 584 -13.35 -8.11 -44.87
CA GLN A 584 -13.15 -8.18 -46.32
C GLN A 584 -11.75 -8.72 -46.64
N ILE A 585 -10.74 -8.27 -45.88
CA ILE A 585 -9.36 -8.79 -46.00
C ILE A 585 -9.30 -10.26 -45.59
N ALA A 586 -9.99 -10.65 -44.51
CA ALA A 586 -10.10 -12.05 -44.08
C ALA A 586 -10.72 -12.93 -45.17
N PHE A 587 -11.76 -12.43 -45.85
CA PHE A 587 -12.39 -13.12 -46.96
C PHE A 587 -11.45 -13.26 -48.17
N MET A 588 -10.81 -12.17 -48.59
CA MET A 588 -9.84 -12.19 -49.71
C MET A 588 -8.64 -13.11 -49.44
N ARG A 589 -8.21 -13.24 -48.18
CA ARG A 589 -7.11 -14.12 -47.77
C ARG A 589 -7.56 -15.56 -47.46
N GLY A 590 -8.83 -15.89 -47.65
CA GLY A 590 -9.38 -17.23 -47.41
C GLY A 590 -9.52 -17.63 -45.93
N LYS A 591 -9.27 -16.71 -44.99
CA LYS A 591 -9.45 -16.89 -43.54
C LYS A 591 -10.92 -16.87 -43.12
N LEU A 592 -11.74 -16.10 -43.84
CA LEU A 592 -13.19 -16.11 -43.72
C LEU A 592 -13.79 -16.66 -45.01
N LYS A 593 -14.57 -17.73 -44.94
CA LYS A 593 -15.31 -18.25 -46.09
C LYS A 593 -16.78 -17.91 -45.93
N ILE A 594 -17.41 -17.40 -46.98
CA ILE A 594 -18.82 -17.03 -46.98
C ILE A 594 -19.52 -17.77 -48.11
N THR A 595 -20.60 -18.46 -47.78
CA THR A 595 -21.53 -19.07 -48.74
C THR A 595 -22.93 -18.50 -48.55
N GLY A 596 -23.75 -18.47 -49.60
CA GLY A 596 -25.05 -17.80 -49.59
C GLY A 596 -24.96 -16.32 -49.98
N ASN A 597 -25.84 -15.48 -49.44
CA ASN A 597 -25.98 -14.09 -49.84
C ASN A 597 -24.94 -13.18 -49.18
N ILE A 598 -23.80 -13.00 -49.86
CA ILE A 598 -22.66 -12.19 -49.40
C ILE A 598 -23.04 -10.70 -49.18
N MET A 599 -24.01 -10.16 -49.93
CA MET A 599 -24.42 -8.75 -49.74
C MET A 599 -25.09 -8.54 -48.38
N LEU A 600 -25.72 -9.57 -47.80
CA LEU A 600 -26.29 -9.49 -46.45
C LEU A 600 -25.22 -9.44 -45.36
N THR A 601 -24.03 -10.02 -45.58
CA THR A 601 -22.94 -9.95 -44.58
C THR A 601 -22.34 -8.55 -44.49
N GLN A 602 -22.46 -7.71 -45.52
CA GLN A 602 -22.07 -6.30 -45.44
C GLN A 602 -22.97 -5.49 -44.50
N LYS A 603 -24.24 -5.88 -44.34
CA LYS A 603 -25.16 -5.22 -43.39
C LYS A 603 -24.82 -5.53 -41.93
N LEU A 604 -24.16 -6.66 -41.65
CA LEU A 604 -23.64 -6.96 -40.30
C LEU A 604 -22.59 -5.94 -39.87
N LYS A 605 -21.76 -5.45 -40.80
CA LYS A 605 -20.76 -4.42 -40.52
C LYS A 605 -21.40 -3.16 -39.97
N THR A 606 -22.50 -2.70 -40.58
CA THR A 606 -23.23 -1.51 -40.13
C THR A 606 -23.82 -1.70 -38.73
N LEU A 607 -24.34 -2.90 -38.40
CA LEU A 607 -24.81 -3.22 -37.05
C LEU A 607 -23.66 -3.18 -36.02
N MET A 608 -22.48 -3.68 -36.38
CA MET A 608 -21.31 -3.69 -35.49
C MET A 608 -20.59 -2.33 -35.39
N GLU A 609 -20.64 -1.49 -36.43
CA GLU A 609 -20.01 -0.15 -36.46
C GLU A 609 -20.89 0.94 -35.84
N THR A 610 -22.22 0.86 -35.97
CA THR A 610 -23.13 1.85 -35.35
C THR A 610 -23.03 1.84 -33.82
N ASN A 611 -22.56 0.72 -33.25
CA ASN A 611 -22.29 0.56 -31.81
C ASN A 611 -20.85 0.92 -31.39
N LYS A 612 -19.93 1.21 -32.33
CA LYS A 612 -18.61 1.78 -32.00
C LYS A 612 -18.68 3.27 -31.67
N ALA A 613 -19.69 3.99 -32.16
CA ALA A 613 -19.81 5.45 -31.99
C ALA A 613 -20.48 5.89 -30.68
N LYS A 614 -20.80 4.96 -29.78
CA LYS A 614 -21.36 5.22 -28.44
C LYS A 614 -20.63 4.44 -27.33
N LEU A 615 -19.42 3.97 -27.64
CA LEU A 615 -18.43 3.47 -26.69
C LEU A 615 -17.38 4.54 -26.47
#